data_AF-A0AAD1W8J3-F1
#
_entry.id   AF-A0AAD1W8J3-F1
#
_cell.length_a   1.000
_cell.length_b   1.000
_cell.length_c   1.000
_cell.angle_alpha   90.00
_cell.angle_beta   90.00
_cell.angle_gamma   90.00
#
_symmetry.space_group_name_H-M   'P 1'
#
loop_
_entity.id
_entity.type
_entity.pdbx_description
1 polymer ?
#
loop_
_entity_poly.entity_id
_entity_poly.type
_entity_poly.pdbx_seq_one_letter_code
_entity_poly.pdbx_strand_id
1 'polypeptide(L)'
;MRHHSASLHYKEDDKVARTLMVSHIPQEISDTSLLIKHFHEAYPSCTVTDVQFCFDVRRLIKLDSERRKAMNGRMYFAGRAQKEGKLMIKTHPLARLCRCDCWGFKQVEAEQYYAELEEKLTDEFTAERNRVMLKRLGMAFITFQDERMTAVIIQDYSRPHCRRAPQQSSVTPILQSHQWEVQYAPAPIDIIWENLAVTGTVWWLRFAALNLALFLLLFFLTTPAVIVSTMDRFNVTNPVESLHNPVITQFLPTFLLWMFSVCLPFLVYYSAFLECHWTRSNENRLTMHKCYFFLVFMVIILPSLGLTRYFPPSNLHSCTATCSAFCIPTSLVLLST
;
A
#
# COMPACT_ATOMS: atom_id res chain seq x y z
N MET A 1 -23.50 -19.16 0.06
CA MET A 1 -22.56 -18.26 -0.67
C MET A 1 -21.22 -18.90 -1.08
N ARG A 2 -21.05 -20.24 -1.04
CA ARG A 2 -19.83 -20.92 -1.55
C ARG A 2 -19.92 -21.36 -3.03
N HIS A 3 -21.14 -21.52 -3.55
CA HIS A 3 -21.33 -21.98 -4.94
C HIS A 3 -21.15 -20.86 -5.99
N HIS A 4 -21.44 -19.60 -5.64
CA HIS A 4 -21.26 -18.47 -6.56
C HIS A 4 -19.81 -17.97 -6.64
N SER A 5 -18.99 -18.23 -5.63
CA SER A 5 -17.55 -17.95 -5.68
C SER A 5 -16.77 -19.01 -6.47
N ALA A 6 -17.34 -20.21 -6.67
CA ALA A 6 -16.72 -21.26 -7.49
C ALA A 6 -16.92 -21.07 -9.01
N SER A 7 -17.91 -20.24 -9.43
CA SER A 7 -18.18 -19.99 -10.85
C SER A 7 -17.59 -18.67 -11.37
N LEU A 8 -16.90 -17.90 -10.54
CA LEU A 8 -15.98 -16.89 -11.02
C LEU A 8 -14.75 -17.64 -11.55
N HIS A 9 -14.78 -17.98 -12.83
CA HIS A 9 -13.55 -18.20 -13.58
C HIS A 9 -12.78 -16.88 -13.55
N TYR A 10 -11.98 -16.70 -12.50
CA TYR A 10 -10.87 -15.77 -12.52
C TYR A 10 -9.93 -16.29 -13.59
N LYS A 11 -10.03 -15.75 -14.80
CA LYS A 11 -9.00 -15.92 -15.81
C LYS A 11 -7.71 -15.37 -15.22
N GLU A 12 -6.77 -16.26 -14.92
CA GLU A 12 -5.38 -15.92 -14.58
C GLU A 12 -4.65 -15.32 -15.79
N ASP A 13 -5.29 -14.44 -16.57
CA ASP A 13 -4.72 -13.77 -17.74
C ASP A 13 -3.69 -12.67 -17.33
N ASP A 14 -3.45 -12.47 -16.03
CA ASP A 14 -2.49 -11.49 -15.49
C ASP A 14 -1.16 -12.09 -14.99
N LYS A 15 -0.99 -13.42 -15.06
CA LYS A 15 0.32 -14.03 -14.81
C LYS A 15 0.98 -14.27 -16.15
N VAL A 16 2.21 -13.79 -16.31
CA VAL A 16 3.06 -14.22 -17.41
C VAL A 16 3.41 -15.68 -17.11
N ALA A 17 2.55 -16.61 -17.52
CA ALA A 17 2.58 -17.99 -17.05
C ALA A 17 3.91 -18.70 -17.39
N ARG A 18 4.64 -18.15 -18.36
CA ARG A 18 5.98 -18.58 -18.80
C ARG A 18 7.13 -17.98 -18.00
N THR A 19 6.89 -16.99 -17.15
CA THR A 19 7.91 -16.30 -16.36
C THR A 19 7.71 -16.53 -14.87
N LEU A 20 8.78 -16.90 -14.19
CA LEU A 20 8.83 -17.08 -12.74
C LEU A 20 9.56 -15.92 -12.08
N MET A 21 9.01 -15.45 -10.96
CA MET A 21 9.72 -14.59 -10.02
C MET A 21 10.37 -15.49 -8.98
N VAL A 22 11.70 -15.46 -8.91
CA VAL A 22 12.50 -16.20 -7.93
C VAL A 22 13.09 -15.21 -6.94
N SER A 23 12.79 -15.40 -5.65
CA SER A 23 13.27 -14.58 -4.53
C SER A 23 14.25 -15.36 -3.65
N HIS A 24 14.99 -14.64 -2.80
CA HIS A 24 16.05 -15.18 -1.93
C HIS A 24 17.27 -15.74 -2.69
N ILE A 25 17.61 -15.12 -3.82
CA ILE A 25 18.87 -15.37 -4.52
C ILE A 25 19.99 -14.60 -3.79
N PRO A 26 21.14 -15.22 -3.47
CA PRO A 26 22.28 -14.52 -2.88
C PRO A 26 22.69 -13.30 -3.70
N GLN A 27 23.13 -12.20 -3.05
CA GLN A 27 23.44 -10.91 -3.70
C GLN A 27 24.85 -10.83 -4.30
N GLU A 28 25.64 -11.89 -4.18
CA GLU A 28 27.00 -12.00 -4.73
C GLU A 28 27.01 -12.58 -6.16
N ILE A 29 26.09 -13.49 -6.46
CA ILE A 29 25.89 -14.18 -7.76
C ILE A 29 25.42 -13.27 -8.92
N SER A 30 26.35 -12.71 -9.69
CA SER A 30 26.03 -11.83 -10.83
C SER A 30 25.80 -12.57 -12.14
N ASP A 31 26.21 -13.85 -12.20
CA ASP A 31 26.23 -14.60 -13.45
C ASP A 31 24.89 -15.28 -13.72
N THR A 32 24.21 -14.86 -14.79
CA THR A 32 22.96 -15.49 -15.27
C THR A 32 23.17 -16.94 -15.71
N SER A 33 24.38 -17.28 -16.14
CA SER A 33 24.77 -18.64 -16.58
C SER A 33 24.60 -19.68 -15.47
N LEU A 34 24.80 -19.29 -14.19
CA LEU A 34 24.61 -20.19 -13.06
C LEU A 34 23.13 -20.56 -12.87
N LEU A 35 22.23 -19.60 -13.03
CA LEU A 35 20.79 -19.86 -12.97
C LEU A 35 20.35 -20.75 -14.13
N ILE A 36 20.80 -20.44 -15.35
CA ILE A 36 20.50 -21.25 -16.54
C ILE A 36 20.99 -22.69 -16.34
N LYS A 37 22.23 -22.86 -15.84
CA LYS A 37 22.80 -24.18 -15.53
C LYS A 37 22.00 -24.92 -14.46
N HIS A 38 21.54 -24.24 -13.41
CA HIS A 38 20.69 -24.86 -12.38
C HIS A 38 19.41 -25.43 -13.00
N PHE A 39 18.66 -24.63 -13.75
CA PHE A 39 17.39 -25.08 -14.33
C PHE A 39 17.59 -26.16 -15.40
N HIS A 40 18.66 -26.09 -16.17
CA HIS A 40 18.99 -27.13 -17.16
C HIS A 40 19.35 -28.47 -16.51
N GLU A 41 20.10 -28.46 -15.41
CA GLU A 41 20.49 -29.71 -14.70
C GLU A 41 19.37 -30.26 -13.81
N ALA A 42 18.69 -29.40 -13.06
CA ALA A 42 17.63 -29.80 -12.14
C ALA A 42 16.33 -30.18 -12.88
N TYR A 43 16.10 -29.58 -14.05
CA TYR A 43 14.90 -29.81 -14.87
C TYR A 43 15.28 -29.98 -16.35
N PRO A 44 15.76 -31.16 -16.78
CA PRO A 44 16.28 -31.39 -18.14
C PRO A 44 15.28 -31.14 -19.27
N SER A 45 13.98 -31.22 -18.97
CA SER A 45 12.90 -30.91 -19.93
C SER A 45 12.61 -29.42 -20.05
N CYS A 46 13.30 -28.56 -19.31
CA CYS A 46 13.03 -27.13 -19.26
C CYS A 46 14.10 -26.33 -20.01
N THR A 47 13.65 -25.34 -20.79
CA THR A 47 14.54 -24.42 -21.52
C THR A 47 14.30 -23.00 -21.03
N VAL A 48 15.35 -22.39 -20.50
CA VAL A 48 15.35 -20.98 -20.07
C VAL A 48 15.61 -20.10 -21.30
N THR A 49 14.72 -19.15 -21.55
CA THR A 49 14.81 -18.19 -22.67
C THR A 49 15.51 -16.91 -22.24
N ASP A 50 15.20 -16.40 -21.04
CA ASP A 50 15.75 -15.14 -20.57
C ASP A 50 15.84 -15.09 -19.04
N VAL A 51 16.83 -14.36 -18.51
CA VAL A 51 17.05 -14.17 -17.08
C VAL A 51 17.32 -12.69 -16.82
N GLN A 52 16.47 -12.06 -16.02
CA GLN A 52 16.56 -10.65 -15.66
C GLN A 52 16.69 -10.50 -14.14
N PHE A 53 17.83 -9.99 -13.67
CA PHE A 53 18.00 -9.64 -12.26
C PHE A 53 17.25 -8.37 -11.90
N CYS A 54 16.78 -8.29 -10.65
CA CYS A 54 16.14 -7.11 -10.11
C CYS A 54 17.18 -6.21 -9.42
N PHE A 55 16.99 -4.88 -9.50
CA PHE A 55 17.88 -3.88 -8.91
C PHE A 55 17.09 -2.83 -8.12
N ASP A 56 17.72 -2.19 -7.13
CA ASP A 56 17.11 -1.07 -6.40
C ASP A 56 17.08 0.19 -7.28
N VAL A 57 15.93 0.43 -7.89
CA VAL A 57 15.68 1.57 -8.79
C VAL A 57 14.96 2.73 -8.10
N ARG A 58 14.73 2.70 -6.78
CA ARG A 58 13.94 3.72 -6.06
C ARG A 58 14.46 5.14 -6.28
N ARG A 59 15.78 5.32 -6.11
CA ARG A 59 16.42 6.63 -6.30
C ARG A 59 16.35 7.07 -7.77
N LEU A 60 16.52 6.13 -8.70
CA LEU A 60 16.48 6.40 -10.13
C LEU A 60 15.08 6.89 -10.56
N ILE A 61 14.02 6.22 -10.09
CA ILE A 61 12.63 6.62 -10.35
C ILE A 61 12.34 8.00 -9.76
N LYS A 62 12.81 8.27 -8.53
CA LYS A 62 12.67 9.59 -7.90
C LYS A 62 13.34 10.69 -8.71
N LEU A 63 14.59 10.48 -9.12
CA LEU A 63 15.35 11.44 -9.95
C LEU A 63 14.66 11.67 -11.29
N ASP A 64 14.15 10.63 -11.95
CA ASP A 64 13.44 10.78 -13.23
C ASP A 64 12.10 11.52 -13.07
N SER A 65 11.40 11.33 -11.94
CA SER A 65 10.21 12.12 -11.58
C SER A 65 10.54 13.60 -11.38
N GLU A 66 11.60 13.90 -10.64
CA GLU A 66 12.06 15.28 -10.40
C GLU A 66 12.56 15.94 -11.70
N ARG A 67 13.31 15.21 -12.52
CA ARG A 67 13.78 15.66 -13.84
C ARG A 67 12.62 15.99 -14.77
N ARG A 68 11.59 15.13 -14.83
CA ARG A 68 10.37 15.40 -15.62
C ARG A 68 9.62 16.64 -15.11
N LYS A 69 9.54 16.86 -13.80
CA LYS A 69 8.96 18.08 -13.24
C LYS A 69 9.76 19.32 -13.63
N ALA A 70 11.09 19.26 -13.62
CA ALA A 70 11.95 20.35 -14.06
C ALA A 70 11.79 20.65 -15.56
N MET A 71 11.79 19.62 -16.40
CA MET A 71 11.54 19.73 -17.84
C MET A 71 10.17 20.38 -18.13
N ASN A 72 9.12 19.91 -17.47
CA ASN A 72 7.77 20.49 -17.61
C ASN A 72 7.75 21.95 -17.13
N GLY A 73 8.46 22.27 -16.05
CA GLY A 73 8.65 23.63 -15.57
C GLY A 73 9.31 24.52 -16.62
N ARG A 74 10.43 24.07 -17.20
CA ARG A 74 11.14 24.80 -18.27
C ARG A 74 10.23 25.04 -19.48
N MET A 75 9.55 24.01 -19.97
CA MET A 75 8.63 24.14 -21.11
C MET A 75 7.51 25.16 -20.83
N TYR A 76 6.94 25.12 -19.61
CA TYR A 76 5.90 26.06 -19.20
C TYR A 76 6.40 27.51 -19.20
N PHE A 77 7.57 27.78 -18.59
CA PHE A 77 8.11 29.14 -18.51
C PHE A 77 8.65 29.65 -19.85
N ALA A 78 9.26 28.79 -20.67
CA ALA A 78 9.69 29.15 -22.02
C ALA A 78 8.50 29.55 -22.91
N GLY A 79 7.41 28.77 -22.89
CA GLY A 79 6.20 29.10 -23.64
C GLY A 79 5.51 30.38 -23.17
N ARG A 80 5.62 30.69 -21.87
CA ARG A 80 5.07 31.92 -21.29
C ARG A 80 5.97 33.13 -21.57
N ALA A 81 7.29 32.94 -21.59
CA ALA A 81 8.26 33.98 -21.91
C ALA A 81 8.10 34.52 -23.34
N GLN A 82 7.71 33.67 -24.29
CA GLN A 82 7.40 34.09 -25.66
C GLN A 82 6.19 35.04 -25.76
N LYS A 83 5.23 34.97 -24.82
CA LYS A 83 4.00 35.77 -24.85
C LYS A 83 4.06 37.00 -23.95
N GLU A 84 4.59 36.83 -22.73
CA GLU A 84 4.53 37.83 -21.65
C GLU A 84 5.92 38.40 -21.31
N GLY A 85 6.99 37.91 -21.95
CA GLY A 85 8.37 38.26 -21.62
C GLY A 85 8.94 37.42 -20.47
N LYS A 86 10.22 37.64 -20.17
CA LYS A 86 10.97 36.87 -19.16
C LYS A 86 10.35 37.00 -17.77
N LEU A 87 10.14 35.87 -17.09
CA LEU A 87 9.52 35.80 -15.77
C LEU A 87 10.56 35.51 -14.69
N MET A 88 10.45 36.23 -13.58
CA MET A 88 11.30 36.05 -12.40
C MET A 88 10.57 35.23 -11.34
N ILE A 89 11.24 34.21 -10.79
CA ILE A 89 10.72 33.37 -9.70
C ILE A 89 11.60 33.48 -8.45
N LYS A 90 10.97 33.33 -7.28
CA LYS A 90 11.66 33.18 -6.00
C LYS A 90 11.90 31.69 -5.75
N THR A 91 13.15 31.29 -5.54
CA THR A 91 13.53 29.88 -5.40
C THR A 91 13.37 29.33 -3.98
N HIS A 92 13.29 30.22 -2.97
CA HIS A 92 13.27 29.79 -1.58
C HIS A 92 11.93 29.12 -1.20
N PRO A 93 11.92 27.97 -0.49
CA PRO A 93 10.69 27.29 -0.10
C PRO A 93 9.72 28.18 0.71
N LEU A 94 10.25 29.01 1.61
CA LEU A 94 9.45 29.97 2.39
C LEU A 94 8.88 31.13 1.56
N ALA A 95 9.36 31.34 0.33
CA ALA A 95 8.81 32.36 -0.55
C ALA A 95 7.39 32.03 -1.03
N ARG A 96 6.93 30.78 -0.86
CA ARG A 96 5.53 30.39 -1.11
C ARG A 96 4.57 30.81 0.01
N LEU A 97 5.08 31.05 1.23
CA LEU A 97 4.27 31.38 2.41
C LEU A 97 4.06 32.89 2.59
N CYS A 98 5.02 33.73 2.20
CA CYS A 98 4.80 35.19 2.12
C CYS A 98 4.87 35.66 0.67
N ARG A 99 3.76 36.24 0.18
CA ARG A 99 3.71 36.93 -1.12
C ARG A 99 4.47 38.27 -1.10
N CYS A 100 4.87 38.73 0.07
CA CYS A 100 5.58 39.97 0.30
C CYS A 100 7.06 39.91 -0.14
N ASP A 101 7.66 41.02 -0.55
CA ASP A 101 9.10 41.15 -0.88
C ASP A 101 9.99 41.43 0.35
N CYS A 102 9.41 41.40 1.56
CA CYS A 102 10.05 41.85 2.79
C CYS A 102 11.32 41.05 3.17
N TRP A 103 11.50 39.84 2.65
CA TRP A 103 12.54 38.91 3.08
C TRP A 103 13.69 38.78 2.07
N GLY A 104 13.74 39.63 1.04
CA GLY A 104 14.89 39.74 0.14
C GLY A 104 15.25 38.46 -0.62
N PHE A 105 14.27 37.60 -0.91
CA PHE A 105 14.53 36.34 -1.60
C PHE A 105 15.13 36.57 -2.98
N LYS A 106 16.23 35.86 -3.30
CA LYS A 106 16.87 35.90 -4.60
C LYS A 106 15.86 35.54 -5.69
N GLN A 107 15.63 36.48 -6.61
CA GLN A 107 14.82 36.27 -7.80
C GLN A 107 15.74 35.84 -8.94
N VAL A 108 15.33 34.82 -9.67
CA VAL A 108 16.07 34.30 -10.84
C VAL A 108 15.10 34.13 -12.00
N GLU A 109 15.62 34.22 -13.22
CA GLU A 109 14.84 33.93 -14.43
C GLU A 109 14.36 32.48 -14.38
N ALA A 110 13.05 32.28 -14.51
CA ALA A 110 12.41 30.98 -14.29
C ALA A 110 12.88 29.93 -15.29
N GLU A 111 12.99 30.32 -16.57
CA GLU A 111 13.46 29.43 -17.64
C GLU A 111 14.88 28.96 -17.37
N GLN A 112 15.80 29.88 -17.05
CA GLN A 112 17.20 29.57 -16.73
C GLN A 112 17.30 28.65 -15.50
N TYR A 113 16.54 28.94 -14.44
CA TYR A 113 16.54 28.10 -13.23
C TYR A 113 16.10 26.66 -13.53
N TYR A 114 15.01 26.47 -14.28
CA TYR A 114 14.54 25.12 -14.62
C TYR A 114 15.46 24.42 -15.63
N ALA A 115 16.15 25.15 -16.51
CA ALA A 115 17.18 24.60 -17.39
C ALA A 115 18.38 24.05 -16.60
N GLU A 116 18.95 24.85 -15.70
CA GLU A 116 20.06 24.42 -14.83
C GLU A 116 19.64 23.23 -13.93
N LEU A 117 18.39 23.26 -13.42
CA LEU A 117 17.86 22.17 -12.60
C LEU A 117 17.67 20.88 -13.41
N GLU A 118 17.17 20.97 -14.65
CA GLU A 118 17.02 19.82 -15.55
C GLU A 118 18.38 19.20 -15.88
N GLU A 119 19.40 20.02 -16.18
CA GLU A 119 20.77 19.57 -16.44
C GLU A 119 21.35 18.84 -15.23
N LYS A 120 21.33 19.48 -14.05
CA LYS A 120 21.81 18.87 -12.80
C LYS A 120 21.13 17.54 -12.49
N LEU A 121 19.80 17.46 -12.64
CA LEU A 121 19.05 16.23 -12.40
C LEU A 121 19.36 15.16 -13.45
N THR A 122 19.69 15.55 -14.67
CA THR A 122 20.10 14.63 -15.75
C THR A 122 21.47 14.03 -15.47
N ASP A 123 22.41 14.83 -14.96
CA ASP A 123 23.72 14.35 -14.52
C ASP A 123 23.61 13.39 -13.34
N GLU A 124 22.83 13.76 -12.31
CA GLU A 124 22.57 12.89 -11.16
C GLU A 124 21.87 11.59 -11.56
N PHE A 125 20.90 11.66 -12.47
CA PHE A 125 20.22 10.48 -13.03
C PHE A 125 21.20 9.56 -13.77
N THR A 126 22.07 10.12 -14.60
CA THR A 126 23.06 9.34 -15.38
C THR A 126 24.09 8.69 -14.45
N ALA A 127 24.57 9.43 -13.45
CA ALA A 127 25.46 8.90 -12.43
C ALA A 127 24.82 7.78 -11.62
N GLU A 128 23.55 7.93 -11.21
CA GLU A 128 22.82 6.89 -10.49
C GLU A 128 22.53 5.67 -11.38
N ARG A 129 22.15 5.87 -12.65
CA ARG A 129 21.92 4.79 -13.63
C ARG A 129 23.11 3.85 -13.74
N ASN A 130 24.33 4.40 -13.76
CA ASN A 130 25.55 3.60 -13.79
C ASN A 130 25.81 2.83 -12.48
N ARG A 131 25.31 3.34 -11.35
CA ARG A 131 25.45 2.71 -10.03
C ARG A 131 24.38 1.66 -9.73
N VAL A 132 23.22 1.70 -10.40
CA VAL A 132 22.10 0.77 -10.16
C VAL A 132 22.53 -0.69 -10.35
N MET A 133 23.42 -0.97 -11.31
CA MET A 133 23.93 -2.33 -11.55
C MET A 133 24.68 -2.93 -10.35
N LEU A 134 25.17 -2.10 -9.42
CA LEU A 134 25.82 -2.53 -8.17
C LEU A 134 24.82 -2.77 -7.03
N LYS A 135 23.57 -2.31 -7.17
CA LYS A 135 22.52 -2.40 -6.14
C LYS A 135 21.56 -3.55 -6.44
N ARG A 136 22.09 -4.76 -6.49
CA ARG A 136 21.32 -5.95 -6.85
C ARG A 136 20.37 -6.35 -5.74
N LEU A 137 19.15 -6.70 -6.13
CA LEU A 137 18.18 -7.33 -5.23
C LEU A 137 18.33 -8.85 -5.32
N GLY A 138 18.01 -9.57 -4.24
CA GLY A 138 18.02 -11.03 -4.21
C GLY A 138 16.84 -11.67 -4.95
N MET A 139 16.50 -11.13 -6.13
CA MET A 139 15.35 -11.52 -6.94
C MET A 139 15.70 -11.52 -8.43
N ALA A 140 15.12 -12.45 -9.18
CA ALA A 140 15.24 -12.52 -10.63
C ALA A 140 13.92 -12.95 -11.27
N PHE A 141 13.66 -12.44 -12.47
CA PHE A 141 12.62 -12.92 -13.36
C PHE A 141 13.24 -13.87 -14.38
N ILE A 142 12.71 -15.08 -14.46
CA ILE A 142 13.23 -16.15 -15.32
C ILE A 142 12.13 -16.58 -16.26
N THR A 143 12.36 -16.41 -17.55
CA THR A 143 11.39 -16.74 -18.60
C THR A 143 11.75 -18.07 -19.23
N PHE A 144 10.76 -18.94 -19.34
CA PHE A 144 10.87 -20.29 -19.88
C PHE A 144 10.16 -20.40 -21.23
N GLN A 145 10.57 -21.40 -22.00
CA GLN A 145 9.96 -21.66 -23.30
C GLN A 145 8.50 -22.06 -23.18
N ASP A 146 8.11 -22.93 -22.23
CA ASP A 146 6.73 -23.40 -22.12
C ASP A 146 6.15 -23.18 -20.72
N GLU A 147 4.85 -22.89 -20.66
CA GLU A 147 4.09 -22.76 -19.40
C GLU A 147 4.05 -24.07 -18.60
N ARG A 148 4.12 -25.22 -19.28
CA ARG A 148 4.19 -26.51 -18.59
C ARG A 148 5.46 -26.64 -17.75
N MET A 149 6.56 -26.03 -18.18
CA MET A 149 7.83 -26.05 -17.45
C MET A 149 7.72 -25.29 -16.13
N THR A 150 7.13 -24.10 -16.17
CA THR A 150 6.96 -23.26 -14.97
C THR A 150 6.02 -23.91 -13.95
N ALA A 151 4.96 -24.58 -14.42
CA ALA A 151 4.05 -25.32 -13.55
C ALA A 151 4.76 -26.46 -12.79
N VAL A 152 5.65 -27.21 -13.46
CA VAL A 152 6.45 -28.28 -12.82
C VAL A 152 7.38 -27.69 -11.75
N ILE A 153 8.07 -26.60 -12.06
CA ILE A 153 8.99 -25.93 -11.13
C ILE A 153 8.24 -25.39 -9.92
N ILE A 154 7.14 -24.67 -10.12
CA ILE A 154 6.31 -24.16 -9.02
C ILE A 154 5.78 -25.30 -8.17
N GLN A 155 5.33 -26.39 -8.78
CA GLN A 155 4.84 -27.54 -8.03
C GLN A 155 5.93 -28.18 -7.17
N ASP A 156 7.19 -28.20 -7.64
CA ASP A 156 8.30 -28.74 -6.87
C ASP A 156 8.67 -27.84 -5.68
N TYR A 157 8.78 -26.52 -5.91
CA TYR A 157 9.09 -25.53 -4.89
C TYR A 157 7.93 -25.27 -3.90
N SER A 158 6.68 -25.53 -4.29
CA SER A 158 5.51 -25.37 -3.41
C SER A 158 5.38 -26.51 -2.39
N ARG A 159 6.10 -27.62 -2.56
CA ARG A 159 6.05 -28.74 -1.61
C ARG A 159 6.72 -28.32 -0.30
N PRO A 160 6.13 -28.65 0.86
CA PRO A 160 6.75 -28.33 2.13
C PRO A 160 8.10 -29.03 2.26
N HIS A 161 9.14 -28.30 2.69
CA HIS A 161 10.51 -28.79 2.84
C HIS A 161 10.63 -30.07 3.68
N CYS A 162 9.66 -30.33 4.56
CA CYS A 162 9.60 -31.53 5.39
C CYS A 162 9.35 -32.83 4.59
N ARG A 163 8.83 -32.75 3.36
CA ARG A 163 8.52 -33.93 2.54
C ARG A 163 9.60 -34.24 1.52
N ARG A 164 10.10 -33.22 0.82
CA ARG A 164 11.13 -33.36 -0.22
C ARG A 164 11.75 -31.99 -0.49
N ALA A 165 13.07 -31.91 -0.52
CA ALA A 165 13.74 -30.71 -1.00
C ALA A 165 13.54 -30.58 -2.53
N PRO A 166 13.53 -29.35 -3.07
CA PRO A 166 13.46 -29.13 -4.51
C PRO A 166 14.59 -29.84 -5.26
N GLN A 167 14.40 -30.10 -6.56
CA GLN A 167 15.43 -30.67 -7.42
C GLN A 167 16.74 -29.86 -7.32
N GLN A 168 17.84 -30.57 -7.14
CA GLN A 168 19.16 -29.99 -6.95
C GLN A 168 19.99 -30.11 -8.22
N SER A 169 20.97 -29.22 -8.36
CA SER A 169 21.96 -29.23 -9.45
C SER A 169 23.37 -29.11 -8.89
N SER A 170 24.38 -29.22 -9.75
CA SER A 170 25.79 -29.04 -9.36
C SER A 170 26.09 -27.66 -8.77
N VAL A 171 25.27 -26.66 -9.09
CA VAL A 171 25.40 -25.26 -8.63
C VAL A 171 24.49 -24.92 -7.45
N THR A 172 23.66 -25.85 -6.97
CA THR A 172 22.81 -25.65 -5.79
C THR A 172 23.54 -25.15 -4.52
N PRO A 173 24.74 -25.66 -4.13
CA PRO A 173 25.40 -25.14 -2.93
C PRO A 173 25.85 -23.67 -3.07
N ILE A 174 26.11 -23.22 -4.30
CA ILE A 174 26.51 -21.85 -4.61
C ILE A 174 25.27 -20.94 -4.61
N LEU A 175 24.21 -21.39 -5.30
CA LEU A 175 22.96 -20.64 -5.47
C LEU A 175 22.04 -20.65 -4.25
N GLN A 176 22.28 -21.56 -3.31
CA GLN A 176 21.41 -21.83 -2.17
C GLN A 176 19.95 -22.09 -2.59
N SER A 177 19.76 -22.83 -3.69
CA SER A 177 18.45 -22.96 -4.35
C SER A 177 17.34 -23.52 -3.45
N HIS A 178 17.69 -24.25 -2.38
CA HIS A 178 16.74 -24.76 -1.40
C HIS A 178 16.00 -23.69 -0.59
N GLN A 179 16.53 -22.46 -0.52
CA GLN A 179 15.93 -21.34 0.20
C GLN A 179 15.09 -20.43 -0.69
N TRP A 180 15.05 -20.72 -1.99
CA TRP A 180 14.35 -19.87 -2.93
C TRP A 180 12.84 -19.94 -2.73
N GLU A 181 12.22 -18.79 -2.90
CA GLU A 181 10.78 -18.69 -3.04
C GLU A 181 10.46 -18.46 -4.52
N VAL A 182 9.70 -19.38 -5.10
CA VAL A 182 9.37 -19.36 -6.52
C VAL A 182 7.86 -19.15 -6.67
N GLN A 183 7.49 -18.10 -7.38
CA GLN A 183 6.11 -17.76 -7.68
C GLN A 183 5.97 -17.38 -9.16
N TYR A 184 4.75 -17.44 -9.70
CA TYR A 184 4.49 -16.88 -11.03
C TYR A 184 4.76 -15.38 -11.02
N ALA A 185 5.42 -14.90 -12.07
CA ALA A 185 5.66 -13.47 -12.20
C ALA A 185 4.32 -12.73 -12.43
N PRO A 186 4.02 -11.70 -11.60
CA PRO A 186 2.89 -10.82 -11.86
C PRO A 186 3.14 -10.00 -13.14
N ALA A 187 2.06 -9.48 -13.73
CA ALA A 187 2.18 -8.60 -14.89
C ALA A 187 3.10 -7.39 -14.59
N PRO A 188 3.96 -6.95 -15.54
CA PRO A 188 4.90 -5.85 -15.31
C PRO A 188 4.27 -4.53 -14.86
N ILE A 189 3.01 -4.29 -15.27
CA ILE A 189 2.23 -3.10 -14.89
C ILE A 189 1.66 -3.18 -13.47
N ASP A 190 1.50 -4.39 -12.94
CA ASP A 190 1.02 -4.65 -11.58
C ASP A 190 2.14 -4.54 -10.55
N ILE A 191 3.39 -4.70 -10.97
CA ILE A 191 4.58 -4.57 -10.12
C ILE A 191 4.82 -3.11 -9.74
N ILE A 192 4.96 -2.85 -8.44
CA ILE A 192 5.39 -1.57 -7.89
C ILE A 192 6.91 -1.63 -7.71
N TRP A 193 7.64 -1.25 -8.76
CA TRP A 193 9.11 -1.30 -8.81
C TRP A 193 9.81 -0.54 -7.68
N GLU A 194 9.19 0.53 -7.17
CA GLU A 194 9.69 1.30 -6.03
C GLU A 194 9.66 0.50 -4.71
N ASN A 195 8.71 -0.41 -4.57
CA ASN A 195 8.52 -1.17 -3.33
C ASN A 195 9.33 -2.47 -3.32
N LEU A 196 9.80 -2.94 -4.49
CA LEU A 196 10.50 -4.21 -4.63
C LEU A 196 11.76 -4.29 -3.76
N ALA A 197 12.45 -3.16 -3.54
CA ALA A 197 13.64 -3.11 -2.68
C ALA A 197 13.32 -3.21 -1.16
N VAL A 198 12.06 -3.09 -0.76
CA VAL A 198 11.64 -3.22 0.64
C VAL A 198 11.29 -4.68 0.89
N THR A 199 12.20 -5.43 1.51
CA THR A 199 12.05 -6.88 1.73
C THR A 199 12.42 -7.29 3.15
N GLY A 200 12.05 -8.53 3.52
CA GLY A 200 12.50 -9.19 4.74
C GLY A 200 12.01 -8.56 6.04
N THR A 201 12.90 -8.48 7.03
CA THR A 201 12.59 -8.04 8.40
C THR A 201 12.18 -6.57 8.47
N VAL A 202 12.76 -5.71 7.62
CA VAL A 202 12.41 -4.28 7.54
C VAL A 202 10.96 -4.11 7.10
N TRP A 203 10.54 -4.87 6.10
CA TRP A 203 9.15 -4.88 5.66
C TRP A 203 8.21 -5.35 6.76
N TRP A 204 8.55 -6.45 7.45
CA TRP A 204 7.72 -7.00 8.53
C TRP A 204 7.60 -6.05 9.72
N LEU A 205 8.68 -5.39 10.12
CA LEU A 205 8.67 -4.39 11.19
C LEU A 205 7.81 -3.19 10.81
N ARG A 206 7.94 -2.70 9.57
CA ARG A 206 7.12 -1.60 9.04
C ARG A 206 5.65 -1.98 9.00
N PHE A 207 5.34 -3.18 8.52
CA PHE A 207 3.99 -3.73 8.49
C PHE A 207 3.40 -3.81 9.89
N ALA A 208 4.12 -4.40 10.86
CA ALA A 208 3.66 -4.51 12.23
C ALA A 208 3.45 -3.13 12.89
N ALA A 209 4.38 -2.20 12.72
CA ALA A 209 4.29 -0.85 13.26
C ALA A 209 3.09 -0.07 12.70
N LEU A 210 2.87 -0.11 11.38
CA LEU A 210 1.75 0.58 10.73
C LEU A 210 0.39 -0.02 11.12
N ASN A 211 0.28 -1.35 11.18
CA ASN A 211 -0.96 -2.00 11.59
C ASN A 211 -1.26 -1.78 13.08
N LEU A 212 -0.23 -1.77 13.94
CA LEU A 212 -0.38 -1.41 15.35
C LEU A 212 -0.80 0.05 15.51
N ALA A 213 -0.14 0.97 14.81
CA ALA A 213 -0.49 2.40 14.85
C ALA A 213 -1.92 2.64 14.35
N LEU A 214 -2.33 1.97 13.27
CA LEU A 214 -3.70 2.02 12.76
C LEU A 214 -4.70 1.46 13.78
N PHE A 215 -4.41 0.30 14.37
CA PHE A 215 -5.27 -0.29 15.39
C PHE A 215 -5.45 0.64 16.59
N LEU A 216 -4.36 1.21 17.11
CA LEU A 216 -4.41 2.18 18.21
C LEU A 216 -5.21 3.42 17.81
N LEU A 217 -4.89 4.02 16.66
CA LEU A 217 -5.58 5.20 16.15
C LEU A 217 -7.09 4.96 16.07
N LEU A 218 -7.52 3.85 15.45
CA LEU A 218 -8.93 3.52 15.29
C LEU A 218 -9.58 3.15 16.64
N PHE A 219 -8.89 2.44 17.53
CA PHE A 219 -9.41 2.10 18.86
C PHE A 219 -9.66 3.35 19.72
N PHE A 220 -8.71 4.29 19.75
CA PHE A 220 -8.85 5.55 20.47
C PHE A 220 -9.91 6.47 19.84
N LEU A 221 -10.06 6.48 18.52
CA LEU A 221 -11.08 7.30 17.83
C LEU A 221 -12.50 6.73 17.88
N THR A 222 -12.67 5.41 18.00
CA THR A 222 -14.00 4.79 17.92
C THR A 222 -14.69 4.68 19.26
N THR A 223 -13.94 4.75 20.36
CA THR A 223 -14.51 4.62 21.71
C THR A 223 -14.99 5.99 22.19
N PRO A 224 -16.32 6.29 22.22
CA PRO A 224 -16.81 7.61 22.57
C PRO A 224 -16.44 7.99 24.00
N ALA A 225 -16.37 7.00 24.90
CA ALA A 225 -15.92 7.18 26.29
C ALA A 225 -14.45 7.61 26.39
N VAL A 226 -13.58 7.18 25.47
CA VAL A 226 -12.16 7.57 25.47
C VAL A 226 -12.00 8.98 24.92
N ILE A 227 -12.76 9.35 23.88
CA ILE A 227 -12.82 10.74 23.40
C ILE A 227 -13.36 11.66 24.49
N VAL A 228 -14.47 11.31 25.14
CA VAL A 228 -15.07 12.14 26.20
C VAL A 228 -14.11 12.27 27.39
N SER A 229 -13.53 11.16 27.87
CA SER A 229 -12.58 11.20 28.99
C SER A 229 -11.24 11.87 28.69
N THR A 230 -10.76 11.84 27.44
CA THR A 230 -9.54 12.59 27.05
C THR A 230 -9.84 14.06 26.81
N MET A 231 -10.99 14.40 26.23
CA MET A 231 -11.45 15.79 26.06
C MET A 231 -11.65 16.49 27.42
N ASP A 232 -12.11 15.74 28.43
CA ASP A 232 -12.21 16.19 29.82
C ASP A 232 -10.82 16.31 30.50
N ARG A 233 -9.91 15.36 30.25
CA ARG A 233 -8.54 15.34 30.82
C ARG A 233 -7.60 16.41 30.25
N PHE A 234 -7.78 16.84 29.01
CA PHE A 234 -6.97 17.92 28.39
C PHE A 234 -7.45 19.33 28.78
N ASN A 235 -8.42 19.48 29.68
CA ASN A 235 -8.92 20.77 30.17
C ASN A 235 -9.36 21.73 29.04
N VAL A 236 -9.69 21.17 27.85
CA VAL A 236 -10.31 21.87 26.71
C VAL A 236 -11.82 22.03 26.95
N THR A 237 -12.32 21.53 28.07
CA THR A 237 -13.67 21.76 28.59
C THR A 237 -13.88 23.19 29.12
N ASN A 238 -12.84 23.93 29.58
CA ASN A 238 -13.04 25.30 30.08
C ASN A 238 -13.56 26.31 29.03
N PRO A 239 -13.11 26.33 27.76
CA PRO A 239 -13.71 27.18 26.73
C PRO A 239 -15.01 26.60 26.12
N VAL A 240 -15.30 25.30 26.29
CA VAL A 240 -16.50 24.65 25.75
C VAL A 240 -17.68 24.74 26.73
N GLU A 241 -17.45 24.68 28.04
CA GLU A 241 -18.47 25.00 29.06
C GLU A 241 -18.82 26.48 29.09
N SER A 242 -17.84 27.35 28.76
CA SER A 242 -18.04 28.79 28.54
C SER A 242 -18.97 29.10 27.35
N LEU A 243 -18.97 28.24 26.33
CA LEU A 243 -19.93 28.25 25.22
C LEU A 243 -21.10 27.32 25.56
N HIS A 244 -21.98 27.76 26.47
CA HIS A 244 -23.21 27.09 26.89
C HIS A 244 -24.27 26.99 25.77
N ASN A 245 -23.89 26.42 24.62
CA ASN A 245 -24.76 26.19 23.48
C ASN A 245 -25.09 24.69 23.43
N PRO A 246 -26.33 24.28 23.77
CA PRO A 246 -26.74 22.87 23.78
C PRO A 246 -26.59 22.20 22.40
N VAL A 247 -26.53 23.02 21.34
CA VAL A 247 -26.24 22.58 19.98
C VAL A 247 -24.84 21.99 19.87
N ILE A 248 -23.81 22.60 20.47
CA ILE A 248 -22.42 22.14 20.31
C ILE A 248 -22.19 20.84 21.08
N THR A 249 -22.66 20.75 22.32
CA THR A 249 -22.44 19.57 23.17
C THR A 249 -23.20 18.32 22.70
N GLN A 250 -24.35 18.48 22.03
CA GLN A 250 -25.13 17.37 21.48
C GLN A 250 -24.77 17.02 20.03
N PHE A 251 -24.38 18.01 19.22
CA PHE A 251 -24.07 17.80 17.80
C PHE A 251 -22.64 17.35 17.54
N LEU A 252 -21.68 17.84 18.34
CA LEU A 252 -20.25 17.55 18.14
C LEU A 252 -19.91 16.05 18.19
N PRO A 253 -20.45 15.23 19.12
CA PRO A 253 -20.21 13.78 19.11
C PRO A 253 -20.71 13.11 17.82
N THR A 254 -21.91 13.46 17.37
CA THR A 254 -22.52 12.89 16.15
C THR A 254 -21.76 13.32 14.89
N PHE A 255 -21.37 14.59 14.80
CA PHE A 255 -20.57 15.11 13.69
C PHE A 255 -19.17 14.48 13.64
N LEU A 256 -18.53 14.28 14.80
CA LEU A 256 -17.21 13.65 14.89
C LEU A 256 -17.26 12.18 14.44
N LEU A 257 -18.30 11.43 14.83
CA LEU A 257 -18.53 10.07 14.35
C LEU A 257 -18.79 10.03 12.83
N TRP A 258 -19.53 11.01 12.28
CA TRP A 258 -19.76 11.11 10.83
C TRP A 258 -18.46 11.40 10.07
N MET A 259 -17.68 12.40 10.50
CA MET A 259 -16.36 12.68 9.93
C MET A 259 -15.43 11.47 10.00
N PHE A 260 -15.45 10.75 11.12
CA PHE A 260 -14.67 9.54 11.27
C PHE A 260 -15.09 8.44 10.29
N SER A 261 -16.39 8.20 10.12
CA SER A 261 -16.90 7.22 9.18
C SER A 261 -16.47 7.53 7.73
N VAL A 262 -16.35 8.81 7.38
CA VAL A 262 -15.86 9.24 6.06
C VAL A 262 -14.33 9.11 5.99
N CYS A 263 -13.59 9.42 7.05
CA CYS A 263 -12.13 9.37 7.08
C CYS A 263 -11.56 7.95 7.20
N LEU A 264 -12.27 7.00 7.80
CA LEU A 264 -11.77 5.64 8.07
C LEU A 264 -11.28 4.93 6.81
N PRO A 265 -12.02 4.87 5.68
CA PRO A 265 -11.54 4.23 4.46
C PRO A 265 -10.24 4.85 3.93
N PHE A 266 -10.09 6.16 4.05
CA PHE A 266 -8.85 6.85 3.66
C PHE A 266 -7.69 6.49 4.59
N LEU A 267 -7.92 6.46 5.90
CA LEU A 267 -6.88 6.06 6.87
C LEU A 267 -6.39 4.63 6.61
N VAL A 268 -7.32 3.70 6.36
CA VAL A 268 -6.99 2.31 6.02
C VAL A 268 -6.24 2.25 4.68
N TYR A 269 -6.70 2.97 3.65
CA TYR A 269 -6.02 3.04 2.36
C TYR A 269 -4.58 3.56 2.50
N TYR A 270 -4.38 4.69 3.20
CA TYR A 270 -3.05 5.25 3.41
C TYR A 270 -2.15 4.31 4.23
N SER A 271 -2.70 3.60 5.22
CA SER A 271 -1.93 2.61 5.97
C SER A 271 -1.41 1.48 5.08
N ALA A 272 -2.25 0.98 4.16
CA ALA A 272 -1.88 -0.10 3.24
C ALA A 272 -0.88 0.39 2.18
N PHE A 273 -1.05 1.61 1.66
CA PHE A 273 -0.09 2.24 0.75
C PHE A 273 1.29 2.38 1.41
N LEU A 274 1.33 2.78 2.69
CA LEU A 274 2.57 2.92 3.44
C LEU A 274 3.23 1.58 3.77
N GLU A 275 2.57 0.43 3.62
CA GLU A 275 3.20 -0.89 3.86
C GLU A 275 4.15 -1.31 2.75
N CYS A 276 4.13 -0.62 1.60
CA CYS A 276 5.02 -0.90 0.46
C CYS A 276 4.88 -2.34 -0.05
N HIS A 277 3.67 -2.76 -0.43
CA HIS A 277 3.45 -4.05 -1.10
C HIS A 277 4.11 -4.07 -2.49
N TRP A 278 4.56 -5.25 -2.95
CA TRP A 278 5.22 -5.36 -4.25
C TRP A 278 4.27 -5.28 -5.44
N THR A 279 3.00 -5.66 -5.29
CA THR A 279 2.02 -5.61 -6.37
C THR A 279 0.79 -4.77 -6.01
N ARG A 280 0.26 -4.05 -6.99
CA ARG A 280 -0.94 -3.20 -6.83
C ARG A 280 -2.16 -4.04 -6.54
N SER A 281 -2.30 -5.18 -7.20
CA SER A 281 -3.38 -6.14 -6.99
C SER A 281 -3.41 -6.66 -5.55
N ASN A 282 -2.26 -6.98 -4.96
CA ASN A 282 -2.18 -7.41 -3.57
C ASN A 282 -2.47 -6.26 -2.59
N GLU A 283 -1.94 -5.06 -2.86
CA GLU A 283 -2.23 -3.85 -2.08
C GLU A 283 -3.75 -3.58 -2.03
N ASN A 284 -4.42 -3.61 -3.18
CA ASN A 284 -5.86 -3.40 -3.28
C ASN A 284 -6.65 -4.46 -2.51
N ARG A 285 -6.28 -5.74 -2.68
CA ARG A 285 -6.95 -6.85 -1.98
C ARG A 285 -6.80 -6.72 -0.47
N LEU A 286 -5.60 -6.42 0.03
CA LEU A 286 -5.34 -6.25 1.46
C LEU A 286 -6.04 -5.02 2.01
N THR A 287 -6.07 -3.92 1.26
CA THR A 287 -6.82 -2.71 1.63
C THR A 287 -8.31 -3.01 1.81
N MET A 288 -8.92 -3.75 0.88
CA MET A 288 -10.31 -4.17 0.97
C MET A 288 -10.58 -5.05 2.19
N HIS A 289 -9.72 -6.04 2.45
CA HIS A 289 -9.85 -6.91 3.62
C HIS A 289 -9.67 -6.15 4.94
N LYS A 290 -8.70 -5.24 5.01
CA LYS A 290 -8.46 -4.39 6.18
C LYS A 290 -9.64 -3.47 6.44
N CYS A 291 -10.15 -2.82 5.39
CA CYS A 291 -11.30 -1.94 5.50
C CYS A 291 -12.51 -2.71 6.04
N TYR A 292 -12.81 -3.88 5.47
CA TYR A 292 -13.87 -4.75 5.94
C TYR A 292 -13.68 -5.18 7.41
N PHE A 293 -12.49 -5.68 7.77
CA PHE A 293 -12.19 -6.13 9.12
C PHE A 293 -12.32 -5.00 10.15
N PHE A 294 -11.73 -3.84 9.88
CA PHE A 294 -11.80 -2.70 10.79
C PHE A 294 -13.22 -2.14 10.89
N LEU A 295 -13.98 -2.07 9.79
CA LEU A 295 -15.38 -1.65 9.83
C LEU A 295 -16.22 -2.58 10.71
N VAL A 296 -16.13 -3.90 10.50
CA VAL A 296 -16.91 -4.86 11.30
C VAL A 296 -16.48 -4.83 12.78
N PHE A 297 -15.17 -4.87 13.04
CA PHE A 297 -14.66 -4.93 14.40
C PHE A 297 -14.93 -3.64 15.19
N MET A 298 -14.74 -2.48 14.57
CA MET A 298 -14.88 -1.18 15.25
C MET A 298 -16.31 -0.67 15.30
N VAL A 299 -17.11 -0.86 14.23
CA VAL A 299 -18.47 -0.30 14.16
C VAL A 299 -19.50 -1.25 14.77
N ILE A 300 -19.33 -2.57 14.62
CA ILE A 300 -20.34 -3.55 15.04
C ILE A 300 -19.94 -4.19 16.36
N ILE A 301 -18.73 -4.77 16.44
CA ILE A 301 -18.34 -5.61 17.57
C ILE A 301 -18.07 -4.78 18.84
N LEU A 302 -17.26 -3.73 18.75
CA LEU A 302 -16.90 -2.90 19.92
C LEU A 302 -18.11 -2.22 20.59
N PRO A 303 -19.03 -1.54 19.87
CA PRO A 303 -20.21 -0.96 20.48
C PRO A 303 -21.14 -2.00 21.12
N SER A 304 -21.31 -3.16 20.47
CA SER A 304 -22.14 -4.25 21.01
C SER A 304 -21.58 -4.80 22.34
N LEU A 305 -20.26 -4.97 22.43
CA LEU A 305 -19.59 -5.41 23.66
C LEU A 305 -19.59 -4.33 24.75
N GLY A 306 -19.45 -3.05 24.38
CA GLY A 306 -19.51 -1.92 25.30
C GLY A 306 -20.88 -1.74 25.93
N LEU A 307 -21.95 -1.85 25.14
CA LEU A 307 -23.34 -1.73 25.61
C LEU A 307 -23.74 -2.88 26.54
N THR A 308 -23.19 -4.08 26.33
CA THR A 308 -23.50 -5.26 27.16
C THR A 308 -22.90 -5.15 28.57
N ARG A 309 -21.78 -4.43 28.77
CA ARG A 309 -21.16 -4.27 30.10
C ARG A 309 -21.75 -3.12 30.93
N TYR A 310 -22.37 -2.13 30.30
CA TYR A 310 -23.02 -1.00 30.98
C TYR A 310 -24.49 -1.28 31.36
N PHE A 311 -25.09 -2.39 30.90
CA PHE A 311 -26.39 -2.88 31.37
C PHE A 311 -26.20 -4.03 32.37
N PRO A 312 -26.18 -3.79 33.69
CA PRO A 312 -26.31 -4.87 34.66
C PRO A 312 -27.69 -5.55 34.52
N PRO A 313 -27.79 -6.87 34.77
CA PRO A 313 -29.01 -7.66 34.59
C PRO A 313 -30.06 -7.43 35.69
N SER A 314 -30.23 -6.20 36.17
CA SER A 314 -31.23 -5.85 37.20
C SER A 314 -32.50 -5.18 36.65
N ASN A 315 -32.59 -4.88 35.36
CA ASN A 315 -33.77 -4.22 34.75
C ASN A 315 -34.48 -5.07 33.69
N LEU A 316 -34.38 -6.40 33.75
CA LEU A 316 -35.13 -7.28 32.83
C LEU A 316 -36.64 -7.36 33.16
N HIS A 317 -37.08 -6.81 34.31
CA HIS A 317 -38.50 -6.78 34.69
C HIS A 317 -39.30 -5.58 34.18
N SER A 318 -38.66 -4.57 33.56
CA SER A 318 -39.36 -3.34 33.13
C SER A 318 -39.44 -3.16 31.61
N CYS A 319 -38.86 -4.05 30.81
CA CYS A 319 -38.89 -3.97 29.34
C CYS A 319 -40.01 -4.78 28.67
N THR A 320 -41.07 -5.14 29.39
CA THR A 320 -42.31 -5.67 28.77
C THR A 320 -43.29 -4.59 28.32
N ALA A 321 -43.03 -3.29 28.58
CA ALA A 321 -44.03 -2.23 28.35
C ALA A 321 -43.78 -1.28 27.16
N THR A 322 -42.64 -1.35 26.47
CA THR A 322 -42.32 -0.42 25.36
C THR A 322 -41.83 -1.10 24.08
N CYS A 323 -42.20 -2.37 23.89
CA CYS A 323 -41.96 -3.11 22.64
C CYS A 323 -43.14 -3.03 21.65
N SER A 324 -43.83 -1.89 21.56
CA SER A 324 -44.99 -1.69 20.67
C SER A 324 -44.74 -0.77 19.46
N ALA A 325 -43.52 -0.25 19.26
CA ALA A 325 -43.26 0.74 18.19
C ALA A 325 -42.47 0.22 16.97
N PHE A 326 -42.04 -1.04 16.94
CA PHE A 326 -41.35 -1.63 15.77
C PHE A 326 -41.95 -3.00 15.40
N CYS A 327 -43.26 -3.03 15.14
CA CYS A 327 -43.87 -4.08 14.33
C CYS A 327 -44.02 -3.57 12.90
N ILE A 328 -43.12 -4.02 12.02
CA ILE A 328 -43.33 -4.01 10.57
C ILE A 328 -44.53 -4.94 10.29
N PRO A 329 -45.64 -4.49 9.68
CA PRO A 329 -46.73 -5.38 9.36
C PRO A 329 -46.44 -6.06 8.03
N THR A 330 -46.12 -7.35 8.08
CA THR A 330 -46.16 -8.24 6.92
C THR A 330 -47.10 -9.40 7.24
N SER A 331 -48.27 -9.37 6.60
CA SER A 331 -48.85 -10.49 5.82
C SER A 331 -50.23 -11.03 6.25
N LEU A 332 -51.03 -11.27 5.20
CA LEU A 332 -52.27 -12.06 5.04
C LEU A 332 -53.60 -11.39 5.47
N VAL A 333 -54.52 -11.03 4.56
CA VAL A 333 -55.37 -11.84 3.64
C VAL A 333 -56.58 -12.48 4.35
N LEU A 334 -57.77 -12.26 3.75
CA LEU A 334 -59.11 -12.84 3.97
C LEU A 334 -59.96 -12.29 5.13
N LEU A 335 -61.07 -11.58 4.84
CA LEU A 335 -62.41 -12.17 4.63
C LEU A 335 -63.48 -11.07 4.38
N SER A 336 -64.29 -11.30 3.33
CA SER A 336 -65.73 -11.02 3.18
C SER A 336 -66.34 -9.74 3.79
N THR A 337 -66.83 -8.85 2.93
CA THR A 337 -68.27 -8.68 2.58
C THR A 337 -68.38 -7.99 1.24
#